data_AF-A0A2N5JM06-F1
#
_entry.id   AF-A0A2N5JM06-F1
#
_cell.length_a   1.000
_cell.length_b   1.000
_cell.length_c   1.000
_cell.angle_alpha   90.00
_cell.angle_beta   90.00
_cell.angle_gamma   90.00
#
_symmetry.space_group_name_H-M   'P 1'
#
loop_
_entity.id
_entity.type
_entity.pdbx_description
1 polymer ?
#
loop_
_entity_poly.entity_id
_entity_poly.type
_entity_poly.pdbx_seq_one_letter_code
_entity_poly.pdbx_strand_id
1 'polypeptide(L)'
;MNTERLQQRITVLKQRPAANHALLDGLQAWLIQSSLADRYRINVVRLATELGFPLSTVLGECLYAVRVGLLDLHWDIHCPMCYAITTEFQSLNQAPSQSHCSACVMDFTADFAERVEVTFSLNTEIENESAPTDFFKPLAAFHPQYGLDAWYEQSVVGEADMVDGSYNFFSPVTGSYGDLTVAGAPASEVQEFHITETATGMTPSTLTSQPGRVRLHYTNWAVPRSLLWVVSLTDAHTISEHLPPILTGLQLSHHPVFRELFSDQVLSDRERLLISSVTTLFTDITGSTRMYEMLGDAVAYNIVRDHFD
;
A
#
# COMPACT_ATOMS: atom_id res chain seq x y z
N MET A 1 -6.79 20.91 -0.39
CA MET A 1 -6.72 20.83 -1.87
C MET A 1 -6.67 22.19 -2.59
N ASN A 2 -5.71 22.38 -3.50
CA ASN A 2 -5.63 23.48 -4.47
C ASN A 2 -6.31 23.08 -5.79
N THR A 3 -7.56 23.50 -5.99
CA THR A 3 -8.37 23.10 -7.15
C THR A 3 -7.90 23.72 -8.47
N GLU A 4 -7.30 24.92 -8.45
CA GLU A 4 -6.75 25.56 -9.64
C GLU A 4 -5.59 24.74 -10.19
N ARG A 5 -4.64 24.34 -9.32
CA ARG A 5 -3.49 23.52 -9.72
C ARG A 5 -3.94 22.15 -10.22
N LEU A 6 -4.90 21.51 -9.56
CA LEU A 6 -5.51 20.27 -10.02
C LEU A 6 -6.07 20.41 -11.45
N GLN A 7 -6.85 21.47 -11.70
CA GLN A 7 -7.45 21.70 -13.02
C GLN A 7 -6.40 22.01 -14.09
N GLN A 8 -5.32 22.72 -13.74
CA GLN A 8 -4.18 22.92 -14.63
C GLN A 8 -3.55 21.58 -15.05
N ARG A 9 -3.28 20.67 -14.09
CA ARG A 9 -2.71 19.35 -14.40
C ARG A 9 -3.64 18.50 -15.27
N ILE A 10 -4.95 18.48 -14.98
CA ILE A 10 -5.95 17.78 -15.80
C ILE A 10 -5.98 18.35 -17.23
N THR A 11 -5.90 19.67 -17.39
CA THR A 11 -5.89 20.32 -18.70
C THR A 11 -4.67 19.87 -19.51
N VAL A 12 -3.49 19.80 -18.90
CA VAL A 12 -2.27 19.27 -19.55
C VAL A 12 -2.46 17.81 -19.96
N LEU A 13 -3.08 16.97 -19.14
CA LEU A 13 -3.34 15.57 -19.51
C LEU A 13 -4.23 15.43 -20.74
N LYS A 14 -5.26 16.28 -20.84
CA LYS A 14 -6.21 16.29 -21.96
C LYS A 14 -5.61 16.81 -23.28
N GLN A 15 -4.44 17.44 -23.25
CA GLN A 15 -3.77 17.89 -24.47
C GLN A 15 -3.05 16.76 -25.21
N ARG A 16 -2.91 15.58 -24.59
CA ARG A 16 -2.25 14.43 -25.23
C ARG A 16 -3.14 13.86 -26.34
N PRO A 17 -2.57 13.48 -27.51
CA PRO A 17 -3.36 12.98 -28.64
C PRO A 17 -4.26 11.77 -28.34
N ALA A 18 -3.84 10.90 -27.42
CA ALA A 18 -4.54 9.68 -27.03
C ALA A 18 -5.22 9.78 -25.65
N ALA A 19 -5.45 11.00 -25.14
CA ALA A 19 -6.09 11.18 -23.84
C ALA A 19 -7.53 10.67 -23.84
N ASN A 20 -7.91 9.92 -22.80
CA ASN A 20 -9.31 9.58 -22.59
C ASN A 20 -10.03 10.71 -21.83
N HIS A 21 -10.64 11.64 -22.57
CA HIS A 21 -11.28 12.82 -21.98
C HIS A 21 -12.39 12.47 -20.99
N ALA A 22 -13.25 11.50 -21.31
CA ALA A 22 -14.36 11.10 -20.44
C ALA A 22 -13.85 10.52 -19.11
N LEU A 23 -12.79 9.71 -19.16
CA LEU A 23 -12.13 9.19 -17.96
C LEU A 23 -11.49 10.32 -17.15
N LEU A 24 -10.79 11.25 -17.80
CA LEU A 24 -10.15 12.38 -17.12
C LEU A 24 -11.17 13.34 -16.48
N ASP A 25 -12.34 13.52 -17.10
CA ASP A 25 -13.47 14.23 -16.50
C ASP A 25 -14.00 13.51 -15.25
N GLY A 26 -14.18 12.18 -15.34
CA GLY A 26 -14.58 11.35 -14.21
C GLY A 26 -13.57 11.36 -13.06
N LEU A 27 -12.28 11.21 -13.37
CA LEU A 27 -11.19 11.27 -12.40
C LEU A 27 -11.13 12.63 -11.71
N GLN A 28 -11.26 13.74 -12.47
CA GLN A 28 -11.31 15.07 -11.90
C GLN A 28 -12.48 15.23 -10.92
N ALA A 29 -13.68 14.81 -11.32
CA ALA A 29 -14.87 14.88 -10.47
C ALA A 29 -14.69 14.05 -9.20
N TRP A 30 -14.17 12.83 -9.34
CA TRP A 30 -13.89 11.92 -8.23
C TRP A 30 -12.86 12.51 -7.26
N LEU A 31 -11.74 13.06 -7.75
CA LEU A 31 -10.72 13.70 -6.90
C LEU A 31 -11.31 14.89 -6.12
N ILE A 32 -12.19 15.69 -6.74
CA ILE A 32 -12.79 16.85 -6.06
C ILE A 32 -13.79 16.44 -4.97
N GLN A 33 -14.54 15.36 -5.20
CA GLN A 33 -15.65 14.95 -4.32
C GLN A 33 -15.24 13.97 -3.22
N SER A 34 -14.13 13.25 -3.41
CA SER A 34 -13.62 12.24 -2.49
C SER A 34 -13.10 12.83 -1.17
N SER A 35 -12.91 11.97 -0.17
CA SER A 35 -12.25 12.37 1.07
C SER A 35 -10.73 12.41 0.92
N LEU A 36 -10.02 13.01 1.89
CA LEU A 36 -8.56 12.92 1.95
C LEU A 36 -8.09 11.45 2.01
N ALA A 37 -8.82 10.61 2.75
CA ALA A 37 -8.52 9.18 2.88
C ALA A 37 -8.63 8.43 1.55
N ASP A 38 -9.61 8.77 0.71
CA ASP A 38 -9.74 8.14 -0.60
C ASP A 38 -8.62 8.58 -1.56
N ARG A 39 -8.15 9.84 -1.45
CA ARG A 39 -7.08 10.40 -2.31
C ARG A 39 -5.66 10.06 -1.88
N TYR A 40 -5.51 9.46 -0.71
CA TYR A 40 -4.24 8.98 -0.18
C TYR A 40 -4.16 7.48 -0.44
N ARG A 41 -3.11 7.00 -1.13
CA ARG A 41 -2.91 5.57 -1.41
C ARG A 41 -4.09 4.93 -2.15
N ILE A 42 -4.57 5.65 -3.17
CA ILE A 42 -5.61 5.24 -4.12
C ILE A 42 -5.29 3.85 -4.66
N ASN A 43 -6.19 2.90 -4.35
CA ASN A 43 -6.24 1.60 -5.01
C ASN A 43 -6.86 1.79 -6.41
N VAL A 44 -6.03 1.68 -7.44
CA VAL A 44 -6.46 1.92 -8.83
C VAL A 44 -7.44 0.86 -9.35
N VAL A 45 -7.44 -0.35 -8.79
CA VAL A 45 -8.39 -1.41 -9.14
C VAL A 45 -9.80 -1.04 -8.68
N ARG A 46 -9.92 -0.55 -7.45
CA ARG A 46 -11.16 0.03 -6.91
C ARG A 46 -11.59 1.26 -7.72
N LEU A 47 -10.67 2.19 -7.96
CA LEU A 47 -10.95 3.40 -8.74
C LEU A 47 -11.50 3.06 -10.14
N ALA A 48 -10.92 2.06 -10.81
CA ALA A 48 -11.39 1.65 -12.14
C ALA A 48 -12.85 1.14 -12.12
N THR A 49 -13.21 0.41 -11.06
CA THR A 49 -14.59 -0.06 -10.85
C THR A 49 -15.53 1.10 -10.58
N GLU A 50 -15.14 2.04 -9.72
CA GLU A 50 -15.96 3.22 -9.39
C GLU A 50 -16.17 4.16 -10.59
N LEU A 51 -15.14 4.36 -11.41
CA LEU A 51 -15.22 5.18 -12.62
C LEU A 51 -15.89 4.44 -13.80
N GLY A 52 -16.02 3.11 -13.75
CA GLY A 52 -16.64 2.32 -14.80
C GLY A 52 -15.80 2.17 -16.07
N PHE A 53 -14.46 2.22 -15.96
CA PHE A 53 -13.54 2.06 -17.09
C PHE A 53 -12.65 0.82 -16.91
N PRO A 54 -12.12 0.22 -18.01
CA PRO A 54 -11.18 -0.88 -17.91
C PRO A 54 -9.93 -0.50 -17.10
N LEU A 55 -9.46 -1.41 -16.23
CA LEU A 55 -8.30 -1.17 -15.36
C LEU A 55 -7.07 -0.70 -16.14
N SER A 56 -6.74 -1.33 -17.27
CA SER A 56 -5.58 -0.92 -18.07
C SER A 56 -5.72 0.52 -18.60
N THR A 57 -6.92 0.95 -18.97
CA THR A 57 -7.17 2.33 -19.43
C THR A 57 -6.99 3.33 -18.29
N VAL A 58 -7.54 3.04 -17.11
CA VAL A 58 -7.42 3.88 -15.91
C VAL A 58 -5.96 3.95 -15.45
N LEU A 59 -5.27 2.81 -15.42
CA LEU A 59 -3.86 2.74 -15.06
C LEU A 59 -3.00 3.57 -16.02
N GLY A 60 -3.25 3.48 -17.33
CA GLY A 60 -2.57 4.31 -18.32
C GLY A 60 -2.73 5.80 -18.02
N GLU A 61 -3.95 6.27 -17.79
CA GLU A 61 -4.23 7.67 -17.45
C GLU A 61 -3.60 8.10 -16.11
N CYS A 62 -3.61 7.24 -15.08
CA CYS A 62 -2.93 7.47 -13.82
C CYS A 62 -1.41 7.61 -13.99
N LEU A 63 -0.79 6.82 -14.88
CA LEU A 63 0.66 6.91 -15.15
C LEU A 63 1.04 8.21 -15.85
N TYR A 64 0.24 8.68 -16.81
CA TYR A 64 0.42 10.01 -17.36
C TYR A 64 0.17 11.10 -16.31
N ALA A 65 -0.81 10.90 -15.42
CA ALA A 65 -1.10 11.80 -14.30
C ALA A 65 0.11 11.96 -13.37
N VAL A 66 0.89 10.88 -13.14
CA VAL A 66 2.15 10.96 -12.42
C VAL A 66 3.16 11.85 -13.14
N ARG A 67 3.32 11.69 -14.46
CA ARG A 67 4.28 12.49 -15.24
C ARG A 67 4.00 13.98 -15.24
N VAL A 68 2.74 14.40 -15.12
CA VAL A 68 2.37 15.82 -15.05
C VAL A 68 2.33 16.37 -13.62
N GLY A 69 2.59 15.54 -12.60
CA GLY A 69 2.49 15.92 -11.19
C GLY A 69 1.06 16.12 -10.71
N LEU A 70 0.09 15.39 -11.26
CA LEU A 70 -1.26 15.28 -10.70
C LEU A 70 -1.29 14.23 -9.60
N LEU A 71 -0.66 13.08 -9.82
CA LEU A 71 -0.56 11.99 -8.85
C LEU A 71 0.89 11.72 -8.49
N ASP A 72 1.12 11.18 -7.30
CA ASP A 72 2.36 10.52 -6.92
C ASP A 72 2.16 9.00 -7.02
N LEU A 73 3.18 8.29 -7.48
CA LEU A 73 3.20 6.83 -7.55
C LEU A 73 3.99 6.30 -6.37
N HIS A 74 3.48 5.24 -5.75
CA HIS A 74 4.15 4.61 -4.63
C HIS A 74 4.28 3.10 -4.80
N TRP A 75 5.34 2.57 -4.21
CA TRP A 75 5.59 1.14 -4.10
C TRP A 75 5.66 0.75 -2.63
N ASP A 76 4.84 -0.23 -2.24
CA ASP A 76 4.67 -0.65 -0.85
C ASP A 76 4.92 -2.14 -0.69
N ILE A 77 5.77 -2.51 0.26
CA ILE A 77 5.91 -3.90 0.70
C ILE A 77 4.96 -4.16 1.85
N HIS A 78 4.07 -5.13 1.67
CA HIS A 78 3.11 -5.55 2.68
C HIS A 78 3.59 -6.77 3.46
N CYS A 79 3.41 -6.73 4.78
CA CYS A 79 3.64 -7.89 5.64
C CYS A 79 2.74 -9.07 5.23
N PRO A 80 3.26 -10.31 5.13
CA PRO A 80 2.46 -11.46 4.74
C PRO A 80 1.43 -11.87 5.79
N MET A 81 1.71 -11.55 7.06
CA MET A 81 0.82 -11.83 8.18
C MET A 81 -0.20 -10.72 8.37
N CYS A 82 0.24 -9.46 8.33
CA CYS A 82 -0.61 -8.34 8.69
C CYS A 82 -1.04 -7.37 7.61
N TYR A 83 -0.47 -7.50 6.43
CA TYR A 83 -0.68 -6.57 5.32
C TYR A 83 -0.37 -5.10 5.66
N ALA A 84 0.23 -4.79 6.81
CA ALA A 84 0.75 -3.46 7.07
C ALA A 84 1.86 -3.15 6.06
N ILE A 85 1.94 -1.88 5.67
CA ILE A 85 3.06 -1.39 4.88
C ILE A 85 4.29 -1.38 5.78
N THR A 86 5.29 -2.13 5.37
CA THR A 86 6.54 -2.35 6.12
C THR A 86 7.70 -1.59 5.49
N THR A 87 7.60 -1.29 4.20
CA THR A 87 8.61 -0.52 3.49
C THR A 87 7.96 0.21 2.33
N GLU A 88 8.36 1.47 2.16
CA GLU A 88 7.97 2.32 1.06
C GLU A 88 9.22 2.69 0.25
N PHE A 89 9.10 2.74 -1.07
CA PHE A 89 10.20 3.18 -1.93
C PHE A 89 9.69 3.90 -3.19
N GLN A 90 10.56 4.74 -3.77
CA GLN A 90 10.17 5.64 -4.87
C GLN A 90 10.39 5.04 -6.26
N SER A 91 11.22 4.01 -6.36
CA SER A 91 11.56 3.37 -7.63
C SER A 91 11.90 1.90 -7.42
N LEU A 92 11.50 1.06 -8.38
CA LEU A 92 11.75 -0.39 -8.37
C LEU A 92 13.21 -0.79 -8.12
N ASN A 93 14.16 0.03 -8.57
CA ASN A 93 15.59 -0.22 -8.37
C ASN A 93 16.08 0.00 -6.92
N GLN A 94 15.19 0.38 -5.99
CA GLN A 94 15.46 0.51 -4.56
C GLN A 94 14.71 -0.55 -3.74
N ALA A 95 13.97 -1.45 -4.41
CA ALA A 95 13.13 -2.41 -3.74
C ALA A 95 13.98 -3.41 -2.93
N PRO A 96 13.83 -3.47 -1.60
CA PRO A 96 14.61 -4.40 -0.81
C PRO A 96 14.06 -5.83 -0.95
N SER A 97 14.96 -6.81 -0.90
CA SER A 97 14.57 -8.23 -0.92
C SER A 97 14.10 -8.75 0.44
N GLN A 98 14.42 -8.06 1.53
CA GLN A 98 14.02 -8.39 2.89
C GLN A 98 13.26 -7.21 3.50
N SER A 99 12.26 -7.50 4.31
CA SER A 99 11.55 -6.49 5.09
C SER A 99 11.20 -7.01 6.48
N HIS A 100 10.98 -6.08 7.41
CA HIS A 100 10.66 -6.35 8.80
C HIS A 100 9.31 -5.71 9.13
N CYS A 101 8.43 -6.47 9.79
CA CYS A 101 7.18 -5.94 10.30
C CYS A 101 7.27 -5.69 11.81
N SER A 102 7.25 -4.43 12.25
CA SER A 102 7.27 -4.09 13.68
C SER A 102 6.03 -4.55 14.45
N ALA A 103 4.87 -4.64 13.77
CA ALA A 103 3.64 -5.10 14.41
C ALA A 103 3.68 -6.60 14.72
N CYS A 104 4.13 -7.40 13.74
CA CYS A 104 4.24 -8.86 13.86
C CYS A 104 5.57 -9.33 14.44
N VAL A 105 6.56 -8.43 14.55
CA VAL A 105 7.94 -8.69 14.98
C VAL A 105 8.53 -9.87 14.23
N MET A 106 8.52 -9.77 12.89
CA MET A 106 9.02 -10.81 12.01
C MET A 106 9.71 -10.24 10.78
N ASP A 107 10.74 -10.94 10.34
CA ASP A 107 11.39 -10.72 9.05
C ASP A 107 10.77 -11.61 7.99
N PHE A 108 10.71 -11.12 6.76
CA PHE A 108 10.25 -11.88 5.61
C PHE A 108 10.93 -11.41 4.32
N THR A 109 10.94 -12.32 3.34
CA THR A 109 11.41 -12.00 2.00
C THR A 109 10.28 -11.37 1.20
N ALA A 110 10.55 -10.22 0.57
CA ALA A 110 9.58 -9.54 -0.28
C ALA A 110 9.44 -10.30 -1.61
N ASP A 111 8.21 -10.76 -1.90
CA ASP A 111 7.85 -11.30 -3.22
C ASP A 111 7.22 -10.19 -4.06
N PHE A 112 7.85 -9.88 -5.20
CA PHE A 112 7.38 -8.81 -6.08
C PHE A 112 6.02 -9.08 -6.72
N ALA A 113 5.68 -10.35 -6.94
CA ALA A 113 4.42 -10.73 -7.58
C ALA A 113 3.23 -10.61 -6.62
N GLU A 114 3.45 -10.82 -5.33
CA GLU A 114 2.37 -10.96 -4.36
C GLU A 114 2.36 -9.88 -3.26
N ARG A 115 3.51 -9.28 -2.95
CA ARG A 115 3.69 -8.44 -1.74
C ARG A 115 4.09 -7.01 -2.02
N VAL A 116 4.37 -6.66 -3.27
CA VAL A 116 4.61 -5.29 -3.69
C VAL A 116 3.33 -4.72 -4.29
N GLU A 117 2.64 -3.88 -3.52
CA GLU A 117 1.47 -3.13 -3.98
C GLU A 117 1.91 -1.81 -4.61
N VAL A 118 1.16 -1.39 -5.62
CA VAL A 118 1.30 -0.08 -6.26
C VAL A 118 0.06 0.74 -5.96
N THR A 119 0.27 1.89 -5.36
CA THR A 119 -0.79 2.86 -5.05
C THR A 119 -0.45 4.24 -5.64
N PHE A 120 -1.47 5.10 -5.72
CA PHE A 120 -1.30 6.49 -6.14
C PHE A 120 -1.79 7.44 -5.07
N SER A 121 -1.20 8.62 -4.93
CA SER A 121 -1.77 9.68 -4.08
C SER A 121 -1.95 10.96 -4.87
N LEU A 122 -2.88 11.83 -4.46
CA LEU A 122 -2.91 13.18 -5.00
C LEU A 122 -1.58 13.88 -4.70
N ASN A 123 -0.97 14.50 -5.70
CA ASN A 123 0.36 15.08 -5.54
C ASN A 123 0.39 16.17 -4.45
N THR A 124 1.44 16.17 -3.64
CA THR A 124 1.57 17.08 -2.48
C THR A 124 1.60 18.57 -2.84
N GLU A 125 1.98 18.94 -4.08
CA GLU A 125 1.87 20.33 -4.55
C GLU A 125 0.41 20.81 -4.71
N ILE A 126 -0.53 19.87 -4.78
CA ILE A 126 -1.98 20.11 -4.88
C ILE A 126 -2.64 19.96 -3.51
N GLU A 127 -2.24 18.96 -2.73
CA GLU A 127 -2.76 18.73 -1.37
C GLU A 127 -1.64 18.26 -0.44
N ASN A 128 -1.11 19.19 0.35
CA ASN A 128 -0.06 18.91 1.33
C ASN A 128 -0.66 18.67 2.72
N GLU A 129 -1.39 17.56 2.84
CA GLU A 129 -1.93 17.08 4.12
C GLU A 129 -1.15 15.85 4.58
N SER A 130 -1.01 15.69 5.90
CA SER A 130 -0.42 14.46 6.46
C SER A 130 -1.29 13.25 6.14
N ALA A 131 -0.68 12.05 6.15
CA ALA A 131 -1.40 10.81 6.00
C ALA A 131 -2.61 10.75 6.96
N PRO A 132 -3.83 10.44 6.48
CA PRO A 132 -5.03 10.45 7.28
C PRO A 132 -4.94 9.34 8.34
N THR A 133 -5.47 9.57 9.55
CA THR A 133 -5.41 8.57 10.64
C THR A 133 -6.02 7.23 10.28
N ASP A 134 -7.04 7.24 9.43
CA ASP A 134 -7.73 6.04 8.96
C ASP A 134 -6.82 5.13 8.13
N PHE A 135 -5.77 5.67 7.51
CA PHE A 135 -4.76 4.90 6.79
C PHE A 135 -3.96 3.97 7.72
N PHE A 136 -3.69 4.44 8.93
CA PHE A 136 -2.92 3.69 9.92
C PHE A 136 -3.77 2.76 10.78
N LYS A 137 -5.06 2.63 10.48
CA LYS A 137 -5.91 1.63 11.13
C LYS A 137 -5.45 0.25 10.69
N PRO A 138 -5.17 -0.67 11.63
CA PRO A 138 -4.96 -2.07 11.28
C PRO A 138 -6.14 -2.58 10.45
N LEU A 139 -5.88 -3.44 9.47
CA LEU A 139 -6.96 -4.14 8.78
C LEU A 139 -7.87 -4.79 9.81
N ALA A 140 -9.18 -4.81 9.57
CA ALA A 140 -10.17 -5.34 10.52
C ALA A 140 -9.89 -6.79 10.99
N ALA A 141 -9.05 -7.53 10.26
CA ALA A 141 -8.55 -8.86 10.65
C ALA A 141 -7.57 -8.83 11.84
N PHE A 142 -6.82 -7.74 12.03
CA PHE A 142 -6.31 -7.40 13.35
C PHE A 142 -7.45 -6.72 14.05
N HIS A 143 -7.93 -7.31 15.12
CA HIS A 143 -8.70 -6.54 16.08
C HIS A 143 -7.68 -5.72 16.89
N PRO A 144 -7.35 -4.45 16.55
CA PRO A 144 -6.63 -3.66 17.52
C PRO A 144 -7.46 -3.63 18.79
N GLN A 145 -6.88 -4.14 19.86
CA GLN A 145 -7.58 -4.17 21.13
C GLN A 145 -7.71 -2.73 21.66
N TYR A 146 -6.78 -1.86 21.26
CA TYR A 146 -6.73 -0.48 21.69
C TYR A 146 -5.90 0.41 20.76
N GLY A 147 -6.25 1.70 20.67
CA GLY A 147 -5.56 2.70 19.84
C GLY A 147 -5.58 4.09 20.47
N LEU A 148 -4.43 4.76 20.51
CA LEU A 148 -4.28 6.16 20.96
C LEU A 148 -3.64 7.02 19.87
N ASP A 149 -4.05 8.29 19.82
CA ASP A 149 -3.54 9.34 18.94
C ASP A 149 -2.86 10.39 19.81
N ALA A 150 -1.60 10.76 19.49
CA ALA A 150 -0.92 11.86 20.18
C ALA A 150 -0.16 12.75 19.19
N TRP A 151 -0.38 14.07 19.29
CA TRP A 151 0.48 15.06 18.64
C TRP A 151 1.82 15.17 19.37
N TYR A 152 2.79 15.81 18.73
CA TYR A 152 4.11 16.07 19.31
C TYR A 152 3.98 16.81 20.65
N GLU A 153 4.74 16.35 21.65
CA GLU A 153 4.74 16.78 23.06
C GLU A 153 3.44 16.49 23.83
N GLN A 154 2.44 15.83 23.21
CA GLN A 154 1.22 15.47 23.91
C GLN A 154 1.35 14.14 24.64
N SER A 155 0.61 14.07 25.76
CA SER A 155 0.36 12.83 26.49
C SER A 155 -1.14 12.55 26.47
N VAL A 156 -1.50 11.34 26.04
CA VAL A 156 -2.88 10.86 25.98
C VAL A 156 -3.02 9.61 26.84
N VAL A 157 -4.23 9.37 27.31
CA VAL A 157 -4.49 8.28 28.25
C VAL A 157 -5.62 7.42 27.73
N GLY A 158 -5.47 6.13 27.94
CA GLY A 158 -6.42 5.15 27.50
C GLY A 158 -6.56 3.95 28.41
N GLU A 159 -7.68 3.25 28.34
CA GLU A 159 -7.93 2.05 29.11
C GLU A 159 -8.38 0.89 28.22
N ALA A 160 -7.84 -0.30 28.50
CA ALA A 160 -8.21 -1.54 27.85
C ALA A 160 -8.31 -2.67 28.88
N ASP A 161 -9.22 -3.61 28.66
CA ASP A 161 -9.29 -4.84 29.44
C ASP A 161 -8.44 -5.91 28.74
N MET A 162 -7.35 -6.32 29.39
CA MET A 162 -6.37 -7.26 28.84
C MET A 162 -6.61 -8.65 29.41
N VAL A 163 -6.49 -9.68 28.57
CA VAL A 163 -6.56 -11.09 28.98
C VAL A 163 -5.17 -11.72 28.96
N ASP A 164 -5.02 -12.89 29.57
CA ASP A 164 -3.77 -13.65 29.52
C ASP A 164 -3.32 -13.85 28.05
N GLY A 165 -2.10 -13.47 27.72
CA GLY A 165 -1.61 -13.46 26.35
C GLY A 165 -0.36 -12.61 26.11
N SER A 166 0.14 -12.70 24.88
CA SER A 166 1.26 -11.90 24.38
C SER A 166 0.76 -10.84 23.41
N TYR A 167 1.16 -9.61 23.65
CA TYR A 167 0.74 -8.44 22.88
C TYR A 167 1.96 -7.63 22.45
N ASN A 168 1.81 -6.91 21.35
CA ASN A 168 2.72 -5.84 20.96
C ASN A 168 2.00 -4.52 21.04
N PHE A 169 2.69 -3.51 21.56
CA PHE A 169 2.30 -2.13 21.35
C PHE A 169 3.25 -1.48 20.35
N PHE A 170 2.73 -0.77 19.36
CA PHE A 170 3.56 -0.21 18.29
C PHE A 170 2.96 1.05 17.68
N SER A 171 3.80 1.82 16.99
CA SER A 171 3.40 2.95 16.16
C SER A 171 3.54 2.59 14.68
N PRO A 172 2.44 2.60 13.91
CA PRO A 172 2.47 2.40 12.46
C PRO A 172 3.05 3.60 11.71
N VAL A 173 3.25 4.74 12.38
CA VAL A 173 3.81 5.95 11.78
C VAL A 173 5.34 5.89 11.79
N THR A 174 5.93 5.42 12.89
CA THR A 174 7.39 5.43 13.11
C THR A 174 8.01 4.04 13.00
N GLY A 175 7.21 2.98 13.11
CA GLY A 175 7.69 1.60 13.23
C GLY A 175 8.23 1.26 14.63
N SER A 176 8.19 2.18 15.60
CA SER A 176 8.59 1.89 16.99
C SER A 176 7.65 0.86 17.60
N TYR A 177 8.17 -0.07 18.40
CA TYR A 177 7.37 -1.08 19.07
C TYR A 177 7.93 -1.47 20.44
N GLY A 178 7.12 -2.20 21.21
CA GLY A 178 7.51 -2.90 22.42
C GLY A 178 6.53 -4.01 22.77
N ASP A 179 6.93 -4.86 23.71
CA ASP A 179 6.21 -6.07 24.08
C ASP A 179 5.39 -5.85 25.35
N LEU A 180 4.19 -6.40 25.40
CA LEU A 180 3.36 -6.48 26.59
C LEU A 180 2.99 -7.94 26.86
N THR A 181 3.49 -8.47 27.97
CA THR A 181 3.12 -9.80 28.47
C THR A 181 2.03 -9.67 29.53
N VAL A 182 0.89 -10.32 29.33
CA VAL A 182 -0.21 -10.34 30.29
C VAL A 182 -0.30 -11.75 30.86
N ALA A 183 -0.03 -11.92 32.16
CA ALA A 183 0.02 -13.26 32.77
C ALA A 183 -0.31 -13.26 34.26
N GLY A 184 -0.79 -14.40 34.75
CA GLY A 184 -1.00 -14.66 36.18
C GLY A 184 -2.45 -14.49 36.65
N ALA A 185 -2.63 -14.26 37.95
CA ALA A 185 -3.97 -14.09 38.53
C ALA A 185 -4.58 -12.74 38.10
N PRO A 186 -5.90 -12.65 37.85
CA PRO A 186 -6.54 -11.39 37.48
C PRO A 186 -6.35 -10.30 38.54
N ALA A 187 -5.97 -9.11 38.10
CA ALA A 187 -5.84 -7.94 38.95
C ALA A 187 -7.21 -7.44 39.44
N SER A 188 -7.29 -7.05 40.71
CA SER A 188 -8.48 -6.41 41.28
C SER A 188 -8.53 -4.90 41.06
N GLU A 189 -7.40 -4.28 40.73
CA GLU A 189 -7.24 -2.83 40.54
C GLU A 189 -6.74 -2.53 39.13
N VAL A 190 -6.94 -1.28 38.68
CA VAL A 190 -6.44 -0.80 37.39
C VAL A 190 -4.91 -0.69 37.45
N GLN A 191 -4.24 -1.29 36.47
CA GLN A 191 -2.78 -1.28 36.36
C GLN A 191 -2.33 -0.14 35.44
N GLU A 192 -1.47 0.77 35.90
CA GLU A 192 -1.05 1.95 35.13
C GLU A 192 0.35 1.76 34.51
N PHE A 193 0.49 2.09 33.23
CA PHE A 193 1.77 2.10 32.52
C PHE A 193 1.96 3.40 31.75
N HIS A 194 3.21 3.84 31.65
CA HIS A 194 3.62 5.05 30.93
C HIS A 194 4.57 4.66 29.80
N ILE A 195 4.18 4.93 28.56
CA ILE A 195 4.95 4.66 27.34
C ILE A 195 5.30 6.02 26.72
N THR A 196 6.59 6.31 26.63
CA THR A 196 7.10 7.48 25.91
C THR A 196 7.74 7.04 24.61
N GLU A 197 7.27 7.57 23.50
CA GLU A 197 7.89 7.37 22.20
C GLU A 197 8.82 8.54 21.88
N THR A 198 10.04 8.22 21.47
CA THR A 198 11.07 9.17 21.03
C THR A 198 11.59 8.78 19.65
N ALA A 199 12.47 9.59 19.07
CA ALA A 199 13.11 9.26 17.80
C ALA A 199 13.92 7.94 17.81
N THR A 200 14.24 7.39 18.98
CA THR A 200 14.97 6.12 19.13
C THR A 200 14.08 4.92 19.46
N GLY A 201 12.77 5.12 19.58
CA GLY A 201 11.80 4.06 19.91
C GLY A 201 10.97 4.35 21.17
N MET A 202 10.26 3.31 21.63
CA MET A 202 9.37 3.36 22.80
C MET A 202 10.09 2.99 24.09
N THR A 203 9.81 3.74 25.15
CA THR A 203 10.34 3.51 26.50
C THR A 203 9.21 3.52 27.53
N PRO A 204 9.06 2.45 28.34
CA PRO A 204 9.77 1.18 28.24
C PRO A 204 9.38 0.42 26.97
N SER A 205 10.29 -0.42 26.46
CA SER A 205 10.03 -1.31 25.31
C SER A 205 9.47 -2.67 25.72
N THR A 206 9.35 -2.93 27.02
CA THR A 206 8.79 -4.18 27.56
C THR A 206 7.96 -3.86 28.78
N LEU A 207 6.74 -4.41 28.81
CA LEU A 207 5.77 -4.29 29.88
C LEU A 207 5.29 -5.67 30.32
N THR A 208 4.92 -5.78 31.59
CA THR A 208 4.26 -6.97 32.12
C THR A 208 3.08 -6.54 32.98
N SER A 209 1.93 -7.18 32.77
CA SER A 209 0.73 -6.95 33.57
C SER A 209 0.06 -8.27 33.96
N GLN A 210 -0.81 -8.20 34.95
CA GLN A 210 -1.80 -9.24 35.22
C GLN A 210 -3.01 -9.08 34.28
N PRO A 211 -3.78 -10.15 34.00
CA PRO A 211 -5.07 -10.01 33.32
C PRO A 211 -5.98 -9.04 34.07
N GLY A 212 -6.70 -8.17 33.36
CA GLY A 212 -7.57 -7.15 33.95
C GLY A 212 -7.42 -5.78 33.29
N ARG A 213 -7.93 -4.75 33.96
CA ARG A 213 -7.96 -3.40 33.41
C ARG A 213 -6.59 -2.74 33.47
N VAL A 214 -6.15 -2.24 32.32
CA VAL A 214 -4.89 -1.55 32.13
C VAL A 214 -5.14 -0.12 31.65
N ARG A 215 -4.45 0.85 32.25
CA ARG A 215 -4.42 2.25 31.83
C ARG A 215 -3.05 2.57 31.22
N LEU A 216 -3.05 2.96 29.96
CA LEU A 216 -1.86 3.32 29.19
C LEU A 216 -1.78 4.84 29.04
N HIS A 217 -0.70 5.42 29.54
CA HIS A 217 -0.32 6.81 29.30
C HIS A 217 0.70 6.82 28.18
N TYR A 218 0.35 7.42 27.05
CA TYR A 218 1.19 7.46 25.87
C TYR A 218 1.64 8.89 25.58
N THR A 219 2.95 9.11 25.51
CA THR A 219 3.55 10.42 25.24
C THR A 219 4.37 10.38 23.96
N ASN A 220 4.10 11.29 23.02
CA ASN A 220 4.80 11.36 21.73
C ASN A 220 5.84 12.50 21.71
N TRP A 221 7.12 12.14 21.61
CA TRP A 221 8.26 13.03 21.33
C TRP A 221 9.00 12.64 20.04
N ALA A 222 8.42 11.79 19.20
CA ALA A 222 9.09 11.23 18.03
C ALA A 222 8.79 12.02 16.76
N VAL A 223 7.52 12.30 16.49
CA VAL A 223 7.03 12.84 15.22
C VAL A 223 5.88 13.83 15.46
N PRO A 224 5.54 14.70 14.49
CA PRO A 224 4.45 15.66 14.61
C PRO A 224 3.12 15.05 15.11
N ARG A 225 2.84 13.80 14.70
CA ARG A 225 1.71 13.00 15.15
C ARG A 225 2.08 11.52 15.10
N SER A 226 1.82 10.79 16.16
CA SER A 226 2.07 9.34 16.25
C SER A 226 0.83 8.63 16.80
N LEU A 227 0.77 7.33 16.58
CA LEU A 227 -0.33 6.47 17.03
C LEU A 227 0.25 5.34 17.87
N LEU A 228 -0.43 4.95 18.95
CA LEU A 228 -0.08 3.75 19.71
C LEU A 228 -1.20 2.73 19.56
N TRP A 229 -0.89 1.59 18.94
CA TRP A 229 -1.80 0.46 18.83
C TRP A 229 -1.33 -0.69 19.71
N VAL A 230 -2.27 -1.38 20.37
CA VAL A 230 -2.00 -2.63 21.08
C VAL A 230 -2.69 -3.78 20.35
N VAL A 231 -1.90 -4.76 19.92
CA VAL A 231 -2.34 -5.90 19.11
C VAL A 231 -1.97 -7.22 19.78
N SER A 232 -2.91 -8.16 19.73
CA SER A 232 -2.69 -9.54 20.20
C SER A 232 -1.85 -10.31 19.19
N LEU A 233 -0.88 -11.08 19.67
CA LEU A 233 -0.08 -11.99 18.84
C LEU A 233 -0.71 -13.38 18.72
N THR A 234 -1.70 -13.72 19.56
CA THR A 234 -2.32 -15.05 19.55
C THR A 234 -3.35 -15.24 18.44
N ASP A 235 -3.91 -14.15 17.90
CA ASP A 235 -4.97 -14.18 16.90
C ASP A 235 -4.50 -13.84 15.48
N ALA A 236 -3.19 -13.93 15.21
CA ALA A 236 -2.61 -13.70 13.89
C ALA A 236 -2.93 -14.86 12.93
N HIS A 237 -4.21 -15.04 12.61
CA HIS A 237 -4.67 -15.98 11.60
C HIS A 237 -4.92 -15.27 10.26
N THR A 238 -4.36 -15.90 9.22
CA THR A 238 -4.47 -15.65 7.78
C THR A 238 -5.50 -14.63 7.30
N ILE A 239 -5.00 -13.44 6.95
CA ILE A 239 -5.74 -12.30 6.37
C ILE A 239 -6.15 -12.52 4.91
N SER A 240 -5.66 -13.61 4.31
CA SER A 240 -5.68 -13.81 2.87
C SER A 240 -7.08 -13.81 2.25
N GLU A 241 -8.16 -14.04 3.01
CA GLU A 241 -9.49 -14.22 2.42
C GLU A 241 -10.27 -12.92 2.18
N HIS A 242 -9.84 -11.76 2.71
CA HIS A 242 -10.65 -10.53 2.67
C HIS A 242 -9.92 -9.28 2.14
N LEU A 243 -8.71 -9.43 1.58
CA LEU A 243 -8.01 -8.29 1.01
C LEU A 243 -8.70 -7.82 -0.28
N PRO A 244 -8.92 -6.50 -0.45
CA PRO A 244 -9.42 -5.98 -1.71
C PRO A 244 -8.43 -6.31 -2.84
N PRO A 245 -8.90 -6.46 -4.09
CA PRO A 245 -8.00 -6.61 -5.24
C PRO A 245 -7.00 -5.45 -5.29
N ILE A 246 -5.72 -5.76 -5.47
CA ILE A 246 -4.62 -4.78 -5.52
C ILE A 246 -3.96 -4.74 -6.88
N LEU A 247 -3.30 -3.62 -7.19
CA LEU A 247 -2.36 -3.57 -8.31
C LEU A 247 -0.99 -4.02 -7.80
N THR A 248 -0.53 -5.17 -8.27
CA THR A 248 0.81 -5.68 -7.93
C THR A 248 1.88 -4.97 -8.76
N GLY A 249 3.10 -4.93 -8.22
CA GLY A 249 4.25 -4.40 -8.94
C GLY A 249 4.54 -5.15 -10.24
N LEU A 250 4.31 -6.47 -10.24
CA LEU A 250 4.43 -7.28 -11.45
C LEU A 250 3.43 -6.82 -12.53
N GLN A 251 2.15 -6.66 -12.19
CA GLN A 251 1.14 -6.16 -13.15
C GLN A 251 1.52 -4.78 -13.72
N LEU A 252 1.99 -3.86 -12.87
CA LEU A 252 2.42 -2.54 -13.34
C LEU A 252 3.61 -2.63 -14.29
N SER A 253 4.63 -3.44 -13.96
CA SER A 253 5.86 -3.56 -14.77
C SER A 253 5.62 -4.09 -16.19
N HIS A 254 4.52 -4.82 -16.39
CA HIS A 254 4.09 -5.31 -17.69
C HIS A 254 3.19 -4.31 -18.45
N HIS A 255 2.73 -3.22 -17.82
CA HIS A 255 1.86 -2.25 -18.47
C HIS A 255 2.61 -1.45 -19.54
N PRO A 256 2.12 -1.35 -20.80
CA PRO A 256 2.85 -0.69 -21.88
C PRO A 256 3.24 0.75 -21.58
N VAL A 257 2.30 1.53 -21.02
CA VAL A 257 2.54 2.93 -20.64
C VAL A 257 3.59 3.04 -19.54
N PHE A 258 3.66 2.07 -18.62
CA PHE A 258 4.69 2.10 -17.57
C PHE A 258 6.08 1.90 -18.18
N ARG A 259 6.22 0.90 -19.05
CA ARG A 259 7.48 0.61 -19.75
C ARG A 259 7.94 1.76 -20.64
N GLU A 260 7.02 2.52 -21.21
CA GLU A 260 7.32 3.70 -22.00
C GLU A 260 7.76 4.89 -21.12
N LEU A 261 6.99 5.22 -20.08
CA LEU A 261 7.18 6.45 -19.29
C LEU A 261 8.22 6.33 -18.16
N PHE A 262 8.47 5.11 -17.68
CA PHE A 262 9.33 4.80 -16.52
C PHE A 262 10.39 3.74 -16.88
N SER A 263 10.90 3.78 -18.11
CA SER A 263 11.87 2.82 -18.65
C SER A 263 13.18 2.74 -17.86
N ASP A 264 13.49 3.73 -17.04
CA ASP A 264 14.64 3.80 -16.14
C ASP A 264 14.44 3.07 -14.80
N GLN A 265 13.20 2.72 -14.45
CA GLN A 265 12.87 1.96 -13.23
C GLN A 265 13.01 0.43 -13.44
N VAL A 266 14.19 0.01 -13.89
CA VAL A 266 14.53 -1.42 -14.01
C VAL A 266 14.93 -1.96 -12.63
N LEU A 267 14.43 -3.15 -12.25
CA LEU A 267 14.90 -3.85 -11.04
C LEU A 267 16.43 -3.92 -11.06
N SER A 268 17.08 -3.53 -9.96
CA SER A 268 18.54 -3.48 -9.93
C SER A 268 19.10 -4.91 -10.03
N ASP A 269 20.22 -5.08 -10.74
CA ASP A 269 20.89 -6.40 -10.85
C ASP A 269 21.34 -6.96 -9.48
N ARG A 270 21.44 -6.08 -8.46
CA ARG A 270 21.87 -6.40 -7.09
C ARG A 270 20.70 -6.79 -6.20
N GLU A 271 19.53 -6.17 -6.36
CA GLU A 271 18.31 -6.46 -5.61
C GLU A 271 17.40 -7.33 -6.47
N ARG A 272 17.68 -8.63 -6.48
CA ARG A 272 16.76 -9.61 -7.07
C ARG A 272 15.58 -9.76 -6.14
N LEU A 273 14.49 -9.04 -6.39
CA LEU A 273 13.21 -9.43 -5.80
C LEU A 273 12.84 -10.82 -6.31
N LEU A 274 12.40 -11.68 -5.40
CA LEU A 274 11.87 -12.97 -5.82
C LEU A 274 10.57 -12.72 -6.56
N ILE A 275 10.43 -13.39 -7.70
CA ILE A 275 9.15 -13.59 -8.36
C ILE A 275 8.90 -15.08 -8.21
N SER A 276 8.01 -15.47 -7.29
CA SER A 276 7.78 -16.88 -6.98
C SER A 276 7.24 -17.67 -8.18
N SER A 277 6.43 -17.02 -9.03
CA SER A 277 5.96 -17.62 -10.28
C SER A 277 5.61 -16.57 -11.33
N VAL A 278 5.90 -16.88 -12.60
CA VAL A 278 5.34 -16.20 -13.78
C VAL A 278 4.80 -17.27 -14.70
N THR A 279 3.53 -17.16 -15.08
CA THR A 279 2.95 -18.04 -16.11
C THR A 279 3.04 -17.34 -17.46
N THR A 280 3.91 -17.84 -18.35
CA THR A 280 3.98 -17.37 -19.74
C THR A 280 3.23 -18.36 -20.62
N LEU A 281 2.17 -17.90 -21.26
CA LEU A 281 1.47 -18.68 -22.28
C LEU A 281 2.08 -18.37 -23.65
N PHE A 282 2.71 -19.36 -24.25
CA PHE A 282 3.07 -19.33 -25.66
C PHE A 282 1.97 -20.03 -26.45
N THR A 283 1.22 -19.27 -27.24
CA THR A 283 0.34 -19.83 -28.25
C THR A 283 1.09 -19.83 -29.58
N ASP A 284 1.19 -21.00 -30.21
CA ASP A 284 1.70 -21.12 -31.57
C ASP A 284 0.54 -21.46 -32.51
N ILE A 285 0.61 -20.93 -33.73
CA ILE A 285 -0.29 -21.29 -34.82
C ILE A 285 0.38 -22.46 -35.54
N THR A 286 -0.18 -23.66 -35.38
CA THR A 286 0.38 -24.88 -35.96
C THR A 286 0.59 -24.72 -37.47
N GLY A 287 1.84 -24.90 -37.93
CA GLY A 287 2.18 -24.81 -39.35
C GLY A 287 2.26 -23.40 -39.91
N SER A 288 2.30 -22.37 -39.07
CA SER A 288 2.42 -20.96 -39.47
C SER A 288 3.61 -20.73 -40.40
N THR A 289 4.81 -21.23 -40.08
CA THR A 289 6.00 -21.05 -40.92
C THR A 289 5.75 -21.51 -42.37
N ARG A 290 5.17 -22.71 -42.54
CA ARG A 290 4.84 -23.25 -43.86
C ARG A 290 3.77 -22.40 -44.56
N MET A 291 2.81 -21.86 -43.82
CA MET A 291 1.78 -20.97 -44.36
C MET A 291 2.37 -19.65 -44.86
N TYR A 292 3.27 -19.02 -44.11
CA TYR A 292 3.98 -17.81 -44.52
C TYR A 292 4.88 -18.07 -45.73
N GLU A 293 5.61 -19.19 -45.76
CA GLU A 293 6.43 -19.60 -46.90
C GLU A 293 5.62 -19.84 -48.18
N MET A 294 4.41 -20.43 -48.06
CA MET A 294 3.57 -20.76 -49.21
C MET A 294 2.76 -19.57 -49.74
N LEU A 295 2.21 -18.74 -48.86
CA LEU A 295 1.26 -17.68 -49.21
C LEU A 295 1.90 -16.30 -49.32
N GLY A 296 3.10 -16.13 -48.76
CA GLY A 296 3.75 -14.84 -48.59
C GLY A 296 3.13 -14.02 -47.44
N ASP A 297 3.94 -13.08 -46.94
CA ASP A 297 3.67 -12.39 -45.68
C ASP A 297 2.32 -11.68 -45.64
N ALA A 298 1.94 -10.98 -46.71
CA ALA A 298 0.73 -10.16 -46.73
C ALA A 298 -0.56 -11.00 -46.66
N VAL A 299 -0.61 -12.15 -47.34
CA VAL A 299 -1.79 -13.03 -47.36
C VAL A 299 -1.87 -13.81 -46.06
N ALA A 300 -0.75 -14.39 -45.62
CA ALA A 300 -0.67 -15.12 -44.35
C ALA A 300 -1.03 -14.23 -43.15
N TYR A 301 -0.55 -12.98 -43.13
CA TYR A 301 -0.89 -12.01 -42.10
C TYR A 301 -2.39 -11.72 -42.03
N ASN A 302 -3.06 -11.50 -43.17
CA ASN A 302 -4.50 -11.24 -43.17
C ASN A 302 -5.30 -12.45 -42.69
N ILE A 303 -4.92 -13.67 -43.08
CA ILE A 303 -5.58 -14.90 -42.59
C ILE A 303 -5.45 -15.02 -41.07
N VAL A 304 -4.27 -14.74 -40.52
CA VAL A 304 -4.05 -14.76 -39.07
C VAL A 304 -4.87 -13.67 -38.39
N ARG A 305 -4.84 -12.44 -38.90
CA ARG A 305 -5.59 -11.31 -38.33
C ARG A 305 -7.10 -11.59 -38.32
N ASP A 306 -7.66 -12.02 -39.45
CA ASP A 306 -9.09 -12.32 -39.59
C ASP A 306 -9.55 -13.51 -38.72
N HIS A 307 -8.64 -14.35 -38.21
CA HIS A 307 -8.96 -15.41 -37.25
C HIS A 307 -9.09 -14.90 -35.81
N PHE A 308 -8.44 -13.79 -35.47
CA PHE A 308 -8.39 -13.22 -34.12
C PHE A 308 -9.22 -11.93 -33.95
N ASP A 309 -9.72 -11.35 -35.05
CA ASP A 309 -10.76 -10.30 -35.06
C ASP A 309 -12.17 -10.91 -34.87
#